data_AF-K2EWY3-F1
#
_entry.id   AF-K2EWY3-F1
#
_cell.length_a   1.000
_cell.length_b   1.000
_cell.length_c   1.000
_cell.angle_alpha   90.00
_cell.angle_beta   90.00
_cell.angle_gamma   90.00
#
_symmetry.space_group_name_H-M   'P 1'
#
loop_
_entity.id
_entity.type
_entity.pdbx_description
1 polymer ?
#
loop_
_entity_poly.entity_id
_entity_poly.type
_entity_poly.pdbx_seq_one_letter_code
_entity_poly.pdbx_strand_id
1 'polypeptide(L)'
;MISTNLFLFSKKIHRFLVTLIAIIGIVMSMTGMLLKYTFIAAKFTFINLGLIRFIHNNLSPIFAVVFLGMLITGLVMYFFPLIRKN
;
A
#
# COMPACT_ATOMS: atom_id res chain seq x y z
N MET A 1 3.76 -12.71 -25.72
CA MET A 1 5.17 -12.43 -25.38
C MET A 1 5.24 -11.09 -24.66
N ILE A 2 5.70 -11.04 -23.40
CA ILE A 2 5.85 -9.76 -22.69
C ILE A 2 7.02 -9.01 -23.31
N SER A 3 6.79 -7.79 -23.80
CA SER A 3 7.86 -6.97 -24.37
C SER A 3 8.77 -6.40 -23.27
N THR A 4 10.05 -6.20 -23.58
CA THR A 4 11.00 -5.55 -22.66
C THR A 4 10.49 -4.16 -22.22
N ASN A 5 9.78 -3.45 -23.10
CA ASN A 5 9.17 -2.15 -22.80
C ASN A 5 8.11 -2.25 -21.71
N LEU A 6 7.26 -3.29 -21.76
CA LEU A 6 6.24 -3.52 -20.73
C LEU A 6 6.87 -3.86 -19.37
N PHE A 7 7.99 -4.62 -19.36
CA PHE A 7 8.75 -4.89 -18.14
C PHE A 7 9.34 -3.61 -17.53
N LEU A 8 10.02 -2.79 -18.32
CA LEU A 8 10.62 -1.54 -17.86
C LEU A 8 9.56 -0.55 -17.35
N PHE A 9 8.44 -0.45 -18.05
CA PHE A 9 7.29 0.35 -17.63
C PHE A 9 6.71 -0.14 -16.31
N SER A 10 6.46 -1.44 -16.18
CA SER A 10 5.95 -2.07 -14.95
C SER A 10 6.90 -1.84 -13.78
N LYS A 11 8.21 -1.94 -14.00
CA LYS A 11 9.24 -1.67 -12.97
C LYS A 11 9.21 -0.22 -12.50
N LYS A 12 9.01 0.75 -13.41
CA LYS A 12 8.91 2.17 -13.07
C LYS A 12 7.66 2.45 -12.23
N ILE A 13 6.50 1.94 -12.65
CA ILE A 13 5.24 2.07 -11.90
C ILE A 13 5.35 1.38 -10.54
N HIS A 14 5.87 0.16 -10.50
CA HIS A 14 6.01 -0.60 -9.26
C HIS A 14 6.81 0.17 -8.22
N ARG A 15 7.97 0.74 -8.59
CA ARG A 15 8.78 1.57 -7.69
C ARG A 15 8.02 2.77 -7.15
N PHE A 16 7.23 3.44 -7.99
CA PHE A 16 6.38 4.54 -7.54
C PHE A 16 5.31 4.08 -6.54
N LEU A 17 4.63 2.97 -6.84
CA LEU A 17 3.61 2.40 -5.96
C LEU A 17 4.20 1.92 -4.62
N VAL A 18 5.42 1.38 -4.61
CA VAL A 18 6.15 1.00 -3.39
C VAL A 18 6.35 2.22 -2.47
N THR A 19 6.80 3.34 -3.01
CA THR A 19 7.00 4.57 -2.21
C THR A 19 5.66 5.08 -1.67
N LEU A 20 4.63 5.10 -2.53
CA LEU A 20 3.31 5.59 -2.16
C LEU A 20 2.67 4.71 -1.08
N ILE A 21 2.78 3.38 -1.20
CA ILE A 21 2.23 2.46 -0.21
C ILE A 21 3.02 2.46 1.09
N ALA A 22 4.33 2.72 1.06
CA ALA A 22 5.11 2.87 2.29
C ALA A 22 4.60 4.06 3.13
N ILE A 23 4.35 5.20 2.49
CA ILE A 23 3.83 6.41 3.16
C ILE A 23 2.44 6.15 3.73
N ILE A 24 1.51 5.62 2.91
CA ILE A 24 0.14 5.34 3.35
C ILE A 24 0.13 4.23 4.40
N GLY A 25 0.98 3.21 4.25
CA GLY A 25 1.11 2.09 5.17
C GLY A 25 1.54 2.50 6.57
N ILE A 26 2.42 3.51 6.71
CA ILE A 26 2.78 4.09 8.01
C ILE A 26 1.54 4.70 8.68
N VAL A 27 0.80 5.54 7.96
CA VAL A 27 -0.42 6.19 8.49
C VAL A 27 -1.48 5.15 8.87
N MET A 28 -1.69 4.15 8.02
CA MET A 28 -2.63 3.05 8.25
C MET A 28 -2.23 2.20 9.46
N SER A 29 -0.94 1.93 9.64
CA SER A 29 -0.42 1.18 10.78
C SER A 29 -0.60 1.97 12.08
N MET A 30 -0.29 3.26 12.09
CA MET A 30 -0.46 4.13 13.26
C MET A 30 -1.94 4.26 13.66
N THR A 31 -2.80 4.58 12.69
CA THR A 31 -4.24 4.72 12.95
C THR A 31 -4.88 3.39 13.36
N GLY A 32 -4.50 2.27 12.74
CA GLY A 32 -4.95 0.94 13.12
C GLY A 32 -4.49 0.53 14.53
N MET A 33 -3.25 0.87 14.90
CA MET A 33 -2.73 0.65 16.25
C MET A 33 -3.52 1.42 17.30
N LEU A 34 -3.80 2.72 17.06
CA LEU A 34 -4.57 3.56 17.98
C LEU A 34 -6.03 3.09 18.13
N LEU A 35 -6.63 2.58 17.06
CA LEU A 35 -7.98 2.00 17.11
C LEU A 35 -8.02 0.64 17.82
N LYS A 36 -6.97 -0.18 17.67
CA LYS A 36 -6.88 -1.50 18.31
C LYS A 36 -6.56 -1.41 19.80
N TYR A 37 -5.69 -0.48 20.19
CA TYR A 37 -5.21 -0.31 21.56
C TYR A 37 -5.73 0.99 22.16
N THR A 38 -7.02 1.03 22.46
CA THR A 38 -7.73 2.21 22.94
C THR A 38 -7.20 2.75 24.28
N PHE A 39 -6.53 1.92 25.09
CA PHE A 39 -5.85 2.36 26.32
C PHE A 39 -4.68 3.32 26.05
N ILE A 40 -4.04 3.25 24.88
CA ILE A 40 -3.01 4.20 24.46
C ILE A 40 -3.69 5.52 24.11
N ALA A 41 -4.77 5.46 23.32
CA ALA A 41 -5.54 6.64 22.95
C ALA A 41 -6.14 7.34 24.19
N ALA A 42 -6.57 6.59 25.21
CA ALA A 42 -7.10 7.13 26.46
C ALA A 42 -6.06 7.96 27.26
N LYS A 43 -4.76 7.76 27.03
CA LYS A 43 -3.69 8.56 27.65
C LYS A 43 -3.43 9.88 26.91
N PHE A 44 -3.93 10.04 25.70
CA PHE A 44 -3.75 11.25 24.90
C PHE A 44 -5.08 12.00 24.81
N THR A 45 -5.22 13.06 25.60
CA THR A 45 -6.42 13.92 25.64
C THR A 45 -6.75 14.61 24.32
N PHE A 46 -5.77 14.73 23.42
CA PHE A 46 -5.93 15.36 22.10
C PHE A 46 -6.37 14.40 20.99
N ILE A 47 -6.44 13.09 21.26
CA ILE A 47 -6.76 12.09 20.24
C ILE A 47 -8.27 11.83 20.19
N ASN A 48 -8.92 12.32 19.13
CA ASN A 48 -10.31 11.98 18.83
C ASN A 48 -10.40 10.64 18.06
N LEU A 49 -10.89 9.60 18.73
CA LEU A 49 -11.06 8.26 18.13
C LEU A 49 -11.98 8.26 16.90
N GLY A 50 -13.00 9.12 16.88
CA GLY A 50 -13.90 9.26 15.73
C GLY A 50 -13.17 9.77 14.49
N LEU A 51 -12.30 10.78 14.66
CA LEU A 51 -11.46 11.30 13.58
C LEU A 51 -10.46 10.24 13.08
N ILE A 52 -9.80 9.51 13.98
CA ILE A 52 -8.87 8.43 13.59
C ILE A 52 -9.61 7.35 12.79
N ARG A 53 -10.80 6.94 13.25
CA ARG A 53 -11.62 5.94 12.54
C ARG A 53 -12.02 6.45 11.15
N PHE A 54 -12.40 7.72 11.04
CA PHE A 54 -12.71 8.34 9.74
C PHE A 54 -11.50 8.31 8.81
N ILE A 55 -10.32 8.73 9.29
CA ILE A 55 -9.07 8.73 8.51
C ILE A 55 -8.74 7.30 8.06
N HIS A 56 -8.68 6.35 8.99
CA HIS A 56 -8.34 4.95 8.72
C HIS A 56 -9.27 4.31 7.68
N ASN A 57 -10.57 4.50 7.82
CA ASN A 57 -11.56 3.89 6.93
C ASN A 57 -11.53 4.50 5.53
N ASN A 58 -11.25 5.80 5.39
CA ASN A 58 -11.14 6.44 4.07
C ASN A 58 -9.81 6.13 3.37
N LEU A 59 -8.72 5.96 4.12
CA LEU A 59 -7.43 5.57 3.56
C LEU A 59 -7.35 4.07 3.22
N SER A 60 -8.13 3.21 3.88
CA SER A 60 -8.11 1.76 3.64
C SER A 60 -8.37 1.36 2.18
N PRO A 61 -9.41 1.87 1.48
CA PRO A 61 -9.64 1.58 0.07
C PRO A 61 -8.50 2.06 -0.82
N ILE A 62 -7.94 3.25 -0.54
CA ILE A 62 -6.81 3.81 -1.29
C ILE A 62 -5.59 2.90 -1.15
N PHE A 63 -5.28 2.47 0.08
CA PHE A 63 -4.22 1.51 0.35
C PHE A 63 -4.42 0.21 -0.43
N ALA A 64 -5.65 -0.34 -0.42
CA ALA A 64 -5.97 -1.58 -1.13
C ALA A 64 -5.77 -1.47 -2.65
N VAL A 65 -6.20 -0.36 -3.27
CA VAL A 65 -6.03 -0.12 -4.71
C VAL A 65 -4.54 -0.02 -5.08
N VAL A 66 -3.77 0.72 -4.28
CA VAL A 66 -2.33 0.86 -4.48
C VAL A 66 -1.62 -0.48 -4.32
N PHE A 67 -1.99 -1.26 -3.30
CA PHE A 67 -1.44 -2.59 -3.05
C PHE A 67 -1.76 -3.54 -4.22
N LEU A 68 -2.99 -3.51 -4.74
CA LEU A 68 -3.38 -4.30 -5.89
C LEU A 68 -2.56 -3.95 -7.14
N GLY A 69 -2.37 -2.65 -7.43
CA GLY A 69 -1.51 -2.21 -8.52
C GLY A 69 -0.05 -2.66 -8.35
N MET A 70 0.46 -2.63 -7.11
CA MET A 70 1.79 -3.11 -6.78
C MET A 70 1.91 -4.63 -7.00
N LEU A 71 0.89 -5.39 -6.62
CA LEU A 71 0.80 -6.83 -6.85
C LEU A 71 0.81 -7.14 -8.35
N ILE A 72 -0.05 -6.48 -9.15
CA ILE A 72 -0.12 -6.68 -10.60
C ILE A 72 1.23 -6.40 -11.26
N THR A 73 1.84 -5.24 -10.97
CA THR A 73 3.14 -4.88 -11.53
C THR A 73 4.27 -5.81 -11.05
N GLY A 74 4.20 -6.30 -9.81
CA GLY A 74 5.09 -7.30 -9.26
C GLY A 74 4.99 -8.65 -9.99
N LEU A 75 3.76 -9.12 -10.24
CA LEU A 75 3.52 -10.35 -11.00
C LEU A 75 4.06 -10.26 -12.43
N VAL A 76 3.85 -9.14 -13.11
CA VAL A 76 4.41 -8.92 -14.47
C VAL A 76 5.93 -9.06 -14.45
N MET A 77 6.61 -8.47 -13.46
CA MET A 77 8.07 -8.59 -13.33
C MET A 77 8.52 -10.00 -12.94
N TYR A 78 7.74 -10.70 -12.11
CA TYR A 78 8.03 -12.06 -11.66
C TYR A 78 7.94 -13.08 -12.81
N PHE A 79 6.91 -12.97 -13.66
CA PHE A 79 6.70 -13.89 -14.78
C PHE A 79 7.55 -13.56 -16.03
N PHE A 80 8.03 -12.32 -16.18
CA PHE A 80 8.86 -11.92 -17.32
C PHE A 80 10.03 -12.86 -17.66
N PRO A 81 10.90 -13.28 -16.71
CA PRO A 81 12.00 -14.19 -17.02
C PRO A 81 11.54 -15.59 -17.43
N LEU A 82 10.41 -16.07 -16.90
CA LEU A 82 9.85 -17.39 -17.23
C LEU A 82 9.34 -17.41 -18.67
N ILE A 83 8.67 -16.35 -19.11
CA ILE A 83 8.09 -16.22 -20.45
C ILE A 83 9.15 -15.94 -21.53
N ARG A 84 10.32 -15.43 -21.15
CA ARG A 84 11.43 -15.15 -22.09
C ARG A 84 12.36 -16.34 -22.29
N LYS A 85 12.40 -17.28 -21.35
CA LYS A 85 13.25 -18.49 -21.42
C LYS A 85 12.61 -19.63 -22.24
N ASN A 86 11.29 -19.62 -22.36
CA ASN A 86 10.52 -20.50 -23.24
C ASN A 86 10.21 -19.79 -24.55
#